data_AF-A0A2U0TLG7-F1
#
_entry.id   AF-A0A2U0TLG7-F1
#
_cell.length_a   1.000
_cell.length_b   1.000
_cell.length_c   1.000
_cell.angle_alpha   90.00
_cell.angle_beta   90.00
_cell.angle_gamma   90.00
#
_symmetry.space_group_name_H-M   'P 1'
#
loop_
_entity.id
_entity.type
_entity.pdbx_description
1 polymer ?
#
loop_
_entity_poly.entity_id
_entity_poly.type
_entity_poly.pdbx_seq_one_letter_code
_entity_poly.pdbx_strand_id
1 'polypeptide(L)'
;MLEIEKRFNSKMFLIFFILNFSLIAFSDLFILSMSNGNSENKFPWNMFIIMIMVSTPIILLQYPLLNLKQNWFYKTIIFYLSMIIFLFSYGTIQSIFEEHKVNFLDYFENGLKMILLGQIFGLTVFPGIVVVNWSVKKYTLNETK
;
A
#
# COMPACT_ATOMS: atom_id res chain seq x y z
N MET A 1 -21.64 16.34 -9.98
CA MET A 1 -20.67 17.14 -9.21
C MET A 1 -21.22 17.50 -7.82
N LEU A 2 -22.45 18.00 -7.71
CA LEU A 2 -23.13 18.35 -6.44
C LEU A 2 -23.36 17.20 -5.43
N GLU A 3 -23.43 15.94 -5.85
CA GLU A 3 -23.59 14.80 -4.92
C GLU A 3 -22.26 14.31 -4.30
N ILE A 4 -21.11 14.65 -4.90
CA ILE A 4 -19.79 14.19 -4.45
C ILE A 4 -19.36 14.96 -3.19
N GLU A 5 -19.66 16.26 -3.12
CA GLU A 5 -19.34 17.10 -1.95
C GLU A 5 -20.15 16.72 -0.71
N LYS A 6 -21.42 16.31 -0.87
CA LYS A 6 -22.31 16.06 0.27
C LYS A 6 -21.95 14.81 1.10
N ARG A 7 -21.01 13.98 0.63
CA ARG A 7 -20.57 12.73 1.32
C ARG A 7 -19.11 12.76 1.76
N PHE A 8 -18.38 13.87 1.58
CA PHE A 8 -16.98 13.94 1.97
C PHE A 8 -16.85 14.27 3.46
N ASN A 9 -16.82 13.24 4.31
CA ASN A 9 -16.52 13.40 5.73
C ASN A 9 -15.00 13.51 5.92
N SER A 10 -14.51 14.70 6.29
CA SER A 10 -13.08 15.00 6.45
C SER A 10 -12.40 14.16 7.53
N LYS A 11 -13.10 13.85 8.64
CA LYS A 11 -12.55 13.00 9.70
C LYS A 11 -12.37 11.56 9.21
N MET A 12 -13.37 11.02 8.51
CA MET A 12 -13.30 9.67 7.94
C MET A 12 -12.23 9.57 6.84
N PHE A 13 -12.07 10.63 6.04
CA PHE A 13 -10.99 10.72 5.07
C PHE A 13 -9.61 10.72 5.74
N LEU A 14 -9.41 11.50 6.81
CA LEU A 14 -8.13 11.55 7.53
C LEU A 14 -7.78 10.21 8.16
N ILE A 15 -8.75 9.52 8.77
CA ILE A 15 -8.55 8.16 9.31
C ILE A 15 -8.19 7.19 8.18
N PHE A 16 -8.93 7.23 7.07
CA PHE A 16 -8.64 6.40 5.90
C PHE A 16 -7.23 6.66 5.36
N PHE A 17 -6.83 7.93 5.24
CA PHE A 17 -5.52 8.33 4.77
C PHE A 17 -4.41 7.77 5.67
N ILE A 18 -4.50 8.01 6.98
CA ILE A 18 -3.50 7.53 7.95
C ILE A 18 -3.37 6.01 7.93
N LEU A 19 -4.49 5.28 7.89
CA LEU A 19 -4.46 3.82 7.86
C LEU A 19 -3.81 3.27 6.57
N ASN A 20 -4.18 3.79 5.41
CA ASN A 20 -3.59 3.35 4.14
C ASN A 20 -2.12 3.74 4.04
N PHE A 21 -1.79 4.96 4.45
CA PHE A 21 -0.41 5.44 4.47
C PHE A 21 0.47 4.60 5.40
N SER A 22 -0.03 4.23 6.58
CA SER A 22 0.70 3.36 7.52
C SER A 22 0.92 1.96 6.94
N LEU A 23 -0.06 1.41 6.25
CA LEU A 23 0.05 0.10 5.60
C LEU A 23 1.08 0.13 4.45
N ILE A 24 1.09 1.21 3.66
CA ILE A 24 2.09 1.41 2.61
C ILE A 24 3.49 1.59 3.21
N ALA A 25 3.64 2.38 4.26
CA ALA A 25 4.92 2.56 4.95
C ALA A 25 5.45 1.25 5.54
N PHE A 26 4.56 0.42 6.09
CA PHE A 26 4.94 -0.91 6.55
C PHE A 26 5.38 -1.82 5.39
N SER A 27 4.70 -1.76 4.25
CA SER A 27 5.12 -2.48 3.03
C SER A 27 6.48 -2.00 2.52
N ASP A 28 6.76 -0.71 2.55
CA ASP A 28 8.03 -0.12 2.13
C ASP A 28 9.19 -0.60 3.03
N LEU A 29 8.99 -0.59 4.35
CA LEU A 29 9.96 -1.14 5.31
C LEU A 29 10.21 -2.64 5.09
N PHE A 30 9.18 -3.41 4.74
CA PHE A 30 9.35 -4.82 4.41
C PHE A 30 10.19 -5.03 3.14
N ILE A 31 9.91 -4.26 2.09
CA ILE A 31 10.68 -4.30 0.83
C ILE A 31 12.14 -3.94 1.11
N LEU A 32 12.38 -2.89 1.90
CA LEU A 32 13.71 -2.48 2.31
C LEU A 32 14.45 -3.57 3.08
N SER A 33 13.78 -4.24 4.02
CA SER A 33 14.34 -5.37 4.77
C SER A 33 14.76 -6.52 3.84
N MET A 34 13.95 -6.83 2.82
CA MET A 34 14.28 -7.86 1.83
C MET A 34 15.39 -7.43 0.86
N SER A 35 15.50 -6.13 0.58
CA SER A 35 16.48 -5.57 -0.34
C SER A 35 17.86 -5.38 0.33
N ASN A 36 17.92 -5.19 1.66
CA ASN A 36 19.14 -4.90 2.40
C ASN A 36 19.94 -6.14 2.84
N GLY A 37 20.30 -6.98 1.87
CA GLY A 37 21.38 -7.96 2.05
C GLY A 37 22.79 -7.36 2.03
N ASN A 38 22.97 -6.12 1.55
CA ASN A 38 24.25 -5.42 1.47
C ASN A 38 24.05 -3.93 1.11
N SER A 39 24.11 -3.01 2.09
CA SER A 39 24.70 -1.67 1.90
C SER A 39 24.58 -0.84 3.17
N GLU A 40 25.56 0.04 3.34
CA GLU A 40 25.91 0.82 4.52
C GLU A 40 24.77 1.70 5.07
N ASN A 41 24.19 1.31 6.21
CA ASN A 41 23.66 2.11 7.34
C ASN A 41 22.99 3.49 7.14
N LYS A 42 22.55 3.89 5.96
CA LYS A 42 21.77 5.11 5.74
C LYS A 42 20.34 4.73 5.36
N PHE A 43 19.38 5.21 6.14
CA PHE A 43 17.97 5.11 5.76
C PHE A 43 17.79 5.74 4.37
N PRO A 44 17.26 5.01 3.38
CA PRO A 44 17.16 5.47 2.01
C PRO A 44 16.02 6.49 1.90
N TRP A 45 16.30 7.74 2.27
CA TRP A 45 15.38 8.86 2.20
C TRP A 45 14.69 8.99 0.85
N ASN A 46 15.38 8.62 -0.23
CA ASN A 46 14.82 8.62 -1.58
C ASN A 46 13.60 7.68 -1.71
N MET A 47 13.68 6.46 -1.15
CA MET A 47 12.57 5.50 -1.14
C MET A 47 11.36 6.06 -0.38
N PHE A 48 11.60 6.66 0.78
CA PHE A 48 10.54 7.25 1.60
C PHE A 48 9.84 8.44 0.90
N ILE A 49 10.61 9.29 0.21
CA ILE A 49 10.05 10.41 -0.57
C ILE A 49 9.22 9.88 -1.74
N ILE A 50 9.72 8.87 -2.46
CA ILE A 50 8.99 8.22 -3.56
C ILE A 50 7.70 7.59 -3.04
N MET A 51 7.76 6.90 -1.89
CA MET A 51 6.59 6.31 -1.24
C MET A 51 5.53 7.38 -0.98
N ILE A 52 5.88 8.53 -0.38
CA ILE A 52 4.94 9.64 -0.16
C ILE A 52 4.37 10.16 -1.48
N MET A 53 5.25 10.40 -2.46
CA MET A 53 4.88 11.00 -3.74
C MET A 53 3.89 10.14 -4.52
N VAL A 54 4.07 8.82 -4.50
CA VAL A 54 3.22 7.87 -5.23
C VAL A 54 1.96 7.50 -4.44
N SER A 55 2.06 7.27 -3.13
CA SER A 55 0.93 6.85 -2.30
C SER A 55 -0.14 7.94 -2.15
N THR A 56 0.28 9.19 -1.95
CA THR A 56 -0.63 10.32 -1.72
C THR A 56 -1.70 10.48 -2.80
N PRO A 57 -1.37 10.61 -4.11
CA PRO A 57 -2.38 10.74 -5.16
C PRO A 57 -3.27 9.50 -5.28
N ILE A 58 -2.72 8.29 -5.06
CA ILE A 58 -3.49 7.05 -5.12
C ILE A 58 -4.54 7.03 -4.01
N ILE A 59 -4.16 7.31 -2.76
CA ILE A 59 -5.09 7.33 -1.62
C ILE A 59 -6.17 8.41 -1.82
N LEU A 60 -5.78 9.59 -2.32
CA LEU A 60 -6.71 10.69 -2.62
C LEU A 60 -7.78 10.29 -3.65
N LEU A 61 -7.40 9.54 -4.69
CA LEU A 61 -8.33 9.04 -5.71
C LEU A 61 -9.14 7.83 -5.23
N GLN A 62 -8.54 6.99 -4.39
CA GLN A 62 -9.14 5.76 -3.90
C GLN A 62 -10.35 6.03 -2.99
N TYR A 63 -10.26 7.01 -2.09
CA TYR A 63 -11.33 7.33 -1.15
C TYR A 63 -12.69 7.65 -1.80
N PRO A 64 -12.79 8.59 -2.77
CA PRO A 64 -14.07 8.86 -3.44
C PRO A 64 -14.55 7.65 -4.24
N LEU A 65 -13.66 6.90 -4.90
CA LEU A 65 -14.02 5.68 -5.64
C LEU A 65 -14.67 4.62 -4.75
N LEU A 66 -14.14 4.42 -3.53
CA LEU A 66 -14.69 3.49 -2.56
C LEU A 66 -16.05 3.95 -2.02
N ASN A 67 -16.29 5.26 -1.92
CA ASN A 67 -17.56 5.81 -1.46
C ASN A 67 -18.67 5.77 -2.52
N LEU A 68 -18.31 5.68 -3.81
CA LEU A 68 -19.28 5.56 -4.91
C LEU A 68 -19.91 4.16 -5.02
N LYS A 69 -19.24 3.11 -4.52
CA LYS A 69 -19.70 1.73 -4.66
C LYS A 69 -20.16 1.17 -3.31
N GLN A 70 -21.39 0.68 -3.22
CA GLN A 70 -21.90 0.05 -1.99
C GLN A 70 -21.41 -1.39 -1.81
N ASN A 71 -21.29 -2.16 -2.90
CA ASN A 71 -20.92 -3.57 -2.82
C ASN A 71 -19.46 -3.75 -2.39
N TRP A 72 -19.24 -4.56 -1.35
CA TRP A 72 -17.95 -4.88 -0.77
C TRP A 72 -16.98 -5.56 -1.74
N PHE A 73 -17.50 -6.33 -2.70
CA PHE A 73 -16.69 -6.96 -3.74
C PHE A 73 -15.96 -5.92 -4.61
N TYR A 74 -16.66 -4.87 -5.06
CA TYR A 74 -16.02 -3.78 -5.82
C TYR A 74 -15.02 -3.00 -4.99
N LYS A 75 -15.29 -2.79 -3.70
CA LYS A 75 -14.35 -2.11 -2.80
C LYS A 75 -13.03 -2.88 -2.69
N THR A 76 -13.11 -4.20 -2.56
CA THR A 76 -11.94 -5.08 -2.51
C THR A 76 -11.14 -5.03 -3.80
N ILE A 77 -11.82 -5.08 -4.96
CA ILE A 77 -11.16 -4.96 -6.28
C ILE A 77 -10.46 -3.60 -6.43
N ILE A 78 -11.15 -2.50 -6.08
CA ILE A 78 -10.57 -1.15 -6.15
C ILE A 78 -9.32 -1.09 -5.27
N PHE A 79 -9.40 -1.60 -4.04
CA PHE A 79 -8.26 -1.62 -3.12
C PHE A 79 -7.08 -2.41 -3.68
N TYR A 80 -7.33 -3.63 -4.18
CA TYR A 80 -6.31 -4.48 -4.77
C TYR A 80 -5.64 -3.84 -5.99
N LEU A 81 -6.43 -3.27 -6.90
CA LEU A 81 -5.91 -2.56 -8.07
C LEU A 81 -5.10 -1.32 -7.69
N SER A 82 -5.55 -0.54 -6.70
CA SER A 82 -4.79 0.60 -6.18
C SER A 82 -3.42 0.18 -5.64
N MET A 83 -3.35 -0.96 -4.94
CA MET A 83 -2.08 -1.51 -4.45
C MET A 83 -1.15 -1.97 -5.59
N ILE A 84 -1.69 -2.60 -6.63
CA ILE A 84 -0.90 -2.96 -7.82
C ILE A 84 -0.33 -1.71 -8.49
N ILE A 85 -1.17 -0.69 -8.69
CA ILE A 85 -0.75 0.58 -9.31
C ILE A 85 0.33 1.26 -8.46
N PHE A 86 0.17 1.26 -7.14
CA PHE A 86 1.16 1.78 -6.21
C PHE A 86 2.50 1.06 -6.37
N LEU A 87 2.53 -0.26 -6.25
CA LEU A 87 3.77 -1.05 -6.31
C LEU A 87 4.49 -0.90 -7.65
N PHE A 88 3.73 -0.93 -8.74
CA PHE A 88 4.27 -0.74 -10.09
C PHE A 88 4.91 0.64 -10.25
N SER A 89 4.17 1.69 -9.86
CA SER A 89 4.63 3.07 -9.97
C SER A 89 5.84 3.33 -9.06
N TYR A 90 5.80 2.78 -7.85
CA TYR A 90 6.90 2.85 -6.88
C TYR A 90 8.18 2.24 -7.45
N GLY A 91 8.14 1.00 -7.94
CA GLY A 91 9.33 0.33 -8.52
C GLY A 91 9.85 1.01 -9.78
N THR A 92 8.96 1.53 -10.61
CA THR A 92 9.34 2.29 -11.82
C THR A 92 10.05 3.59 -11.45
N ILE A 93 9.48 4.38 -10.54
CA ILE A 93 10.04 5.68 -10.13
C ILE A 93 11.33 5.49 -9.33
N GLN A 94 11.38 4.51 -8.44
CA GLN A 94 12.61 4.18 -7.72
C GLN A 94 13.74 3.88 -8.69
N SER A 95 13.47 3.09 -9.73
CA SER A 95 14.47 2.78 -10.75
C SER A 95 14.94 3.98 -11.57
N ILE A 96 14.09 5.00 -11.74
CA ILE A 96 14.46 6.27 -12.40
C ILE A 96 15.40 7.07 -11.49
N PHE A 97 15.10 7.13 -10.20
CA PHE A 97 15.90 7.87 -9.21
C PHE A 97 17.26 7.23 -8.92
N GLU A 98 17.41 5.92 -9.12
CA GLU A 98 18.68 5.22 -8.89
C GLU A 98 19.70 5.39 -10.03
N GLU A 99 19.41 6.17 -11.10
CA GLU A 99 20.30 6.55 -12.22
C GLU A 99 21.08 5.41 -12.91
N HIS A 100 20.81 4.14 -12.59
CA HIS A 100 21.62 3.01 -13.04
C HIS A 100 21.14 2.35 -14.33
N LYS A 101 20.07 2.83 -14.97
CA LYS A 101 19.45 2.12 -16.10
C LYS A 101 19.17 3.04 -17.27
N VAL A 102 19.58 2.60 -18.47
CA VAL A 102 19.52 3.41 -19.71
C VAL A 102 18.26 3.07 -20.53
N ASN A 103 17.67 1.88 -20.33
CA ASN A 103 16.58 1.39 -21.16
C ASN A 103 15.22 1.45 -20.46
N PHE A 104 14.19 1.83 -21.22
CA PHE A 104 12.80 1.87 -20.75
C PHE A 104 12.31 0.52 -20.20
N LEU A 105 12.74 -0.58 -20.83
CA LEU A 105 12.36 -1.93 -20.42
C LEU A 105 12.81 -2.25 -18.99
N ASP A 106 13.93 -1.70 -18.54
CA ASP A 106 14.46 -2.03 -17.23
C ASP A 106 13.66 -1.34 -16.10
N TYR A 107 13.06 -0.18 -16.39
CA TYR A 107 12.13 0.50 -15.49
C TYR A 107 10.83 -0.30 -15.35
N PHE A 108 10.30 -0.78 -16.49
CA PHE A 108 9.10 -1.60 -16.53
C PHE A 108 9.29 -2.93 -15.78
N GLU A 109 10.44 -3.59 -15.95
CA GLU A 109 10.79 -4.82 -15.24
C GLU A 109 10.86 -4.60 -13.72
N ASN A 110 11.43 -3.47 -13.27
CA ASN A 110 11.47 -3.13 -11.85
C ASN A 110 10.07 -2.89 -11.27
N GLY A 111 9.17 -2.23 -12.01
CA GLY A 111 7.77 -2.11 -11.64
C GLY A 111 7.08 -3.48 -11.47
N LEU A 112 7.31 -4.41 -12.42
CA LEU A 112 6.78 -5.78 -12.32
C LEU A 112 7.37 -6.55 -11.12
N LYS A 113 8.67 -6.42 -10.86
CA LYS A 113 9.32 -7.04 -9.68
C LYS A 113 8.68 -6.56 -8.38
N MET A 114 8.38 -5.27 -8.26
CA MET A 114 7.71 -4.73 -7.08
C MET A 114 6.28 -5.24 -6.91
N ILE A 115 5.53 -5.47 -8.00
CA ILE A 115 4.23 -6.14 -7.92
C ILE A 115 4.42 -7.55 -7.32
N LEU A 116 5.36 -8.34 -7.83
CA LEU A 116 5.61 -9.70 -7.35
C LEU A 116 6.00 -9.72 -5.86
N LEU A 117 6.89 -8.82 -5.44
CA LEU A 117 7.26 -8.66 -4.03
C LEU A 117 6.05 -8.30 -3.16
N GLY A 118 5.19 -7.41 -3.65
CA GLY A 118 3.95 -7.05 -2.96
C GLY A 118 2.96 -8.20 -2.84
N GLN A 119 2.90 -9.12 -3.81
CA GLN A 119 2.08 -10.33 -3.70
C GLN A 119 2.62 -11.27 -2.62
N ILE A 120 3.95 -11.46 -2.55
CA ILE A 120 4.59 -12.24 -1.50
C ILE A 120 4.29 -11.62 -0.13
N PHE A 121 4.43 -10.29 -0.02
CA PHE A 121 4.07 -9.56 1.20
C PHE A 121 2.59 -9.75 1.56
N GLY A 122 1.67 -9.59 0.61
CA GLY A 122 0.24 -9.80 0.83
C GLY A 122 -0.09 -11.22 1.32
N LEU A 123 0.55 -12.24 0.74
CA LEU A 123 0.40 -13.64 1.16
C LEU A 123 0.95 -13.92 2.56
N THR A 124 1.94 -13.16 3.03
CA THR A 124 2.50 -13.34 4.38
C THR A 124 1.72 -12.58 5.44
N VAL A 125 1.33 -11.34 5.16
CA VAL A 125 0.66 -10.45 6.13
C VAL A 125 -0.81 -10.81 6.28
N PHE A 126 -1.51 -11.18 5.21
CA PHE A 126 -2.96 -11.41 5.25
C PHE A 126 -3.35 -12.60 6.17
N PRO A 127 -2.70 -13.78 6.10
CA PRO A 127 -2.95 -14.86 7.05
C PRO A 127 -2.59 -14.46 8.49
N GLY A 128 -1.51 -13.69 8.68
CA GLY A 128 -1.12 -13.17 9.99
C GLY A 128 -2.22 -12.33 10.64
N ILE A 129 -2.80 -11.39 9.89
CA ILE A 129 -3.92 -10.56 10.36
C ILE A 129 -5.15 -11.42 10.70
N VAL A 130 -5.47 -12.43 9.88
CA VAL A 130 -6.58 -13.35 10.14
C VAL A 130 -6.37 -14.14 11.42
N VAL A 131 -5.16 -14.68 11.65
CA VAL A 131 -4.82 -15.44 12.87
C VAL A 131 -4.88 -14.56 14.12
N VAL A 132 -4.35 -13.33 14.05
CA VAL A 132 -4.41 -12.38 15.16
C VAL A 132 -5.85 -12.01 15.48
N ASN A 133 -6.65 -11.64 14.48
CA ASN A 133 -8.07 -11.30 14.67
C ASN A 133 -8.87 -12.47 15.25
N TRP A 134 -8.60 -13.70 14.78
CA TRP A 134 -9.24 -14.90 15.33
C TRP A 134 -8.85 -15.14 16.79
N SER A 135 -7.57 -14.96 17.13
CA SER A 135 -7.06 -15.11 18.50
C SER A 135 -7.70 -14.10 19.43
N VAL A 136 -7.70 -12.80 19.06
CA VAL A 136 -8.34 -11.73 19.85
C VAL A 136 -9.82 -12.05 20.09
N LYS A 137 -10.57 -12.42 19.05
CA LYS A 137 -11.99 -12.79 19.18
C LYS A 137 -12.19 -13.97 20.16
N LYS A 138 -11.29 -14.96 20.13
CA LYS A 138 -11.35 -16.11 21.04
C LYS A 138 -11.09 -15.69 22.50
N TYR A 139 -10.15 -14.79 22.75
CA TYR A 139 -9.87 -14.28 24.11
C TYR A 139 -11.04 -13.43 24.63
N THR A 140 -11.59 -12.51 23.83
CA THR A 140 -12.72 -11.66 24.26
C THR A 140 -14.00 -12.45 24.53
N LEU A 141 -14.24 -13.54 23.80
CA LEU A 141 -15.39 -14.44 24.02
C LEU A 141 -15.22 -15.36 25.24
N ASN A 142 -13.99 -15.58 25.71
CA ASN A 142 -13.72 -16.38 26.90
C ASN A 142 -13.79 -15.56 28.20
N GLU A 143 -13.59 -14.23 28.15
CA GLU A 143 -13.75 -13.34 29.31
C GLU A 143 -15.21 -12.94 29.59
N THR A 144 -16.13 -13.25 28.67
CA THR A 144 -17.57 -12.95 28.78
C THR A 144 -18.42 -14.15 29.19
N LYS A 145 -17.79 -15.27 29.58
CA LYS A 145 -18.42 -16.44 30.18
C LYS A 145 -17.98 -16.61 31.62
#